data_AF-A0A537Z8J3-F1
#
_entry.id   AF-A0A537Z8J3-F1
#
_cell.length_a   1.000
_cell.length_b   1.000
_cell.length_c   1.000
_cell.angle_alpha   90.00
_cell.angle_beta   90.00
_cell.angle_gamma   90.00
#
_symmetry.space_group_name_H-M   'P 1'
#
loop_
_entity.id
_entity.type
_entity.pdbx_description
1 polymer ?
#
loop_
_entity_poly.entity_id
_entity_poly.type
_entity_poly.pdbx_seq_one_letter_code
_entity_poly.pdbx_strand_id
1 'polypeptide(L)'
;MSATEYFRRNCWISTECDDRFVADVIRWLGDDHIVFETDYPHPDSKYPHATEHFLALQPELVSRDAKRKILWDNAVDLYRFPPDYLPREFRDATAAVSA
;
A
#
# COMPACT_ATOMS: atom_id res chain seq x y z
N MET A 1 18.13 -7.38 20.83
CA MET A 1 17.03 -6.92 19.98
C MET A 1 15.98 -6.28 20.88
N SER A 2 15.66 -5.01 20.67
CA SER A 2 14.59 -4.30 21.37
C SER A 2 13.21 -4.70 20.84
N ALA A 3 12.14 -4.36 21.57
CA ALA A 3 10.77 -4.58 21.11
C ALA A 3 10.50 -3.86 19.77
N THR A 4 11.04 -2.65 19.59
CA THR A 4 10.92 -1.88 18.34
C THR A 4 11.63 -2.56 17.18
N GLU A 5 12.85 -3.07 17.39
CA GLU A 5 13.58 -3.82 16.35
C GLU A 5 12.85 -5.12 15.98
N TYR A 6 12.23 -5.79 16.96
CA TYR A 6 11.41 -6.96 16.69
C TYR A 6 10.15 -6.60 15.88
N PHE A 7 9.44 -5.55 16.28
CA PHE A 7 8.24 -5.10 15.56
C PHE A 7 8.59 -4.72 14.11
N ARG A 8 9.60 -3.87 13.91
CA ARG A 8 10.05 -3.45 12.59
C ARG A 8 10.47 -4.61 11.69
N ARG A 9 10.99 -5.71 12.26
CA ARG A 9 11.41 -6.88 11.47
C ARG A 9 10.26 -7.84 11.15
N ASN A 10 9.29 -8.02 12.05
CA ASN A 10 8.37 -9.15 11.98
C ASN A 10 6.88 -8.78 11.89
N CYS A 11 6.52 -7.49 12.02
CA CYS A 11 5.13 -7.03 12.03
C CYS A 11 4.82 -6.19 10.79
N TRP A 12 3.59 -6.38 10.28
CA TRP A 12 3.03 -5.64 9.14
C TRP A 12 1.81 -4.85 9.61
N ILE A 13 1.55 -3.70 8.99
CA ILE A 13 0.44 -2.80 9.33
C ILE A 13 -0.36 -2.53 8.05
N SER A 14 -1.69 -2.56 8.12
CA SER A 14 -2.55 -2.08 7.03
C SER A 14 -2.82 -0.58 7.17
N THR A 15 -3.06 0.09 6.04
CA THR A 15 -3.51 1.48 6.00
C THR A 15 -4.62 1.63 4.96
N GLU A 16 -5.64 2.39 5.31
CA GLU A 16 -6.73 2.78 4.41
C GLU A 16 -6.39 4.07 3.64
N CYS A 17 -7.21 4.38 2.64
CA CYS A 17 -6.98 5.50 1.74
C CYS A 17 -7.02 6.90 2.39
N ASP A 18 -7.64 7.03 3.56
CA ASP A 18 -7.84 8.28 4.29
C ASP A 18 -7.23 8.26 5.70
N ASP A 19 -6.31 7.32 5.98
CA ASP A 19 -5.55 7.28 7.21
C ASP A 19 -4.69 8.56 7.35
N ARG A 20 -5.08 9.41 8.30
CA ARG A 20 -4.44 10.70 8.56
C ARG A 20 -3.03 10.57 9.13
N PHE A 21 -2.66 9.39 9.64
CA PHE A 21 -1.41 9.16 10.35
C PHE A 21 -0.41 8.32 9.56
N VAL A 22 -0.74 7.87 8.35
CA VAL A 22 0.19 7.04 7.54
C VAL A 22 1.55 7.72 7.34
N ALA A 23 1.58 9.04 7.14
CA ALA A 23 2.83 9.80 7.01
C ALA A 23 3.66 9.79 8.31
N ASP A 24 3.02 9.83 9.47
CA ASP A 24 3.69 9.70 10.77
C ASP A 24 4.24 8.29 10.95
N VAL A 25 3.45 7.26 10.61
CA VAL A 25 3.90 5.86 10.68
C VAL A 25 5.14 5.65 9.82
N ILE A 26 5.14 6.15 8.57
CA ILE A 26 6.30 6.10 7.68
C ILE A 26 7.51 6.80 8.31
N ARG A 27 7.32 8.01 8.88
CA ARG A 27 8.40 8.76 9.54
C ARG A 27 9.02 8.00 10.72
N TRP A 28 8.21 7.28 11.50
CA TRP A 28 8.67 6.61 12.73
C TRP A 28 9.17 5.17 12.51
N LEU A 29 8.57 4.44 11.56
CA LEU A 29 8.79 3.00 11.36
C LEU A 29 9.37 2.64 9.99
N GLY A 30 9.33 3.54 9.02
CA GLY A 30 9.63 3.27 7.62
C GLY A 30 8.39 2.82 6.84
N ASP A 31 8.54 2.66 5.52
CA ASP A 31 7.48 2.31 4.58
C ASP A 31 7.53 0.85 4.11
N ASP A 32 8.46 0.03 4.62
CA ASP A 32 8.72 -1.33 4.12
C ASP A 32 7.66 -2.37 4.55
N HIS A 33 6.95 -2.15 5.66
CA HIS A 33 5.98 -3.12 6.20
C HIS A 33 4.55 -2.56 6.35
N ILE A 34 4.17 -1.65 5.45
CA ILE A 34 2.82 -1.08 5.40
C ILE A 34 2.11 -1.60 4.15
N VAL A 35 0.94 -2.20 4.28
CA VAL A 35 0.13 -2.68 3.16
C VAL A 35 -1.14 -1.85 3.00
N PHE A 36 -1.61 -1.70 1.76
CA PHE A 36 -2.86 -1.00 1.48
C PHE A 36 -4.07 -1.92 1.61
N GLU A 37 -5.16 -1.41 2.18
CA GLU A 37 -6.47 -2.04 2.15
C GLU A 37 -7.57 -1.07 1.67
N THR A 38 -8.60 -1.61 1.04
CA THR A 38 -9.79 -0.84 0.62
C THR A 38 -10.97 -1.01 1.56
N ASP A 39 -10.90 -2.01 2.45
CA ASP A 39 -11.98 -2.46 3.33
C ASP A 39 -13.31 -2.75 2.61
N TYR A 40 -13.27 -3.16 1.34
CA TYR A 40 -14.49 -3.51 0.61
C TYR A 40 -15.11 -4.82 1.15
N PRO A 41 -16.44 -4.90 1.36
CA PRO A 41 -17.50 -3.93 1.03
C PRO A 41 -18.04 -3.16 2.25
N HIS A 42 -17.20 -2.82 3.23
CA HIS A 42 -17.68 -2.16 4.44
C HIS A 42 -18.39 -0.82 4.14
N PRO A 43 -19.39 -0.44 4.96
CA PRO A 43 -20.19 0.77 4.73
C PRO A 43 -19.37 2.07 4.71
N ASP A 44 -18.22 2.08 5.39
CA ASP A 44 -17.29 3.19 5.51
C ASP A 44 -16.07 3.08 4.58
N SER A 45 -16.05 2.04 3.71
CA SER A 45 -15.10 1.93 2.61
C SER A 45 -15.31 3.07 1.61
N LYS A 46 -14.20 3.46 0.95
CA LYS A 46 -14.21 4.50 -0.10
C LYS A 46 -14.28 3.86 -1.49
N TYR A 47 -14.59 2.57 -1.57
CA TYR A 47 -14.82 1.88 -2.83
C TYR A 47 -15.93 2.58 -3.65
N PRO A 48 -15.79 2.75 -4.98
CA PRO A 48 -14.72 2.24 -5.84
C PRO A 48 -13.49 3.16 -5.94
N HIS A 49 -13.41 4.24 -5.16
CA HIS A 49 -12.40 5.30 -5.31
C HIS A 49 -11.24 5.24 -4.30
N ALA A 50 -11.14 4.18 -3.49
CA ALA A 50 -10.14 4.08 -2.43
C ALA A 50 -8.70 4.20 -2.97
N THR A 51 -8.40 3.59 -4.11
CA THR A 51 -7.06 3.65 -4.73
C THR A 51 -6.73 5.06 -5.21
N GLU A 52 -7.67 5.73 -5.87
CA GLU A 52 -7.52 7.12 -6.33
C GLU A 52 -7.31 8.07 -5.15
N HIS A 53 -8.04 7.86 -4.06
CA HIS A 53 -7.88 8.64 -2.83
C HIS A 53 -6.47 8.50 -2.24
N PHE A 54 -5.96 7.27 -2.13
CA PHE A 54 -4.60 7.03 -1.62
C PHE A 54 -3.52 7.62 -2.55
N LEU A 55 -3.70 7.49 -3.86
CA LEU A 55 -2.80 8.09 -4.85
C LEU A 55 -2.81 9.63 -4.81
N ALA A 56 -3.92 10.25 -4.41
CA ALA A 56 -4.06 11.70 -4.27
C ALA A 56 -3.41 12.29 -3.00
N LEU A 57 -2.95 11.46 -2.06
CA LEU A 57 -2.20 11.94 -0.89
C LEU A 57 -1.02 12.82 -1.30
N GLN A 58 -0.72 13.86 -0.53
CA GLN A 58 0.31 14.82 -0.92
C GLN A 58 1.68 14.12 -1.04
N PRO A 59 2.42 14.29 -2.14
CA PRO A 59 3.71 13.62 -2.35
C PRO A 59 4.75 13.96 -1.28
N GLU A 60 4.55 15.09 -0.59
CA GLU A 60 5.50 15.61 0.40
C GLU A 60 5.30 14.93 1.76
N LEU A 61 4.14 14.31 1.95
CA LEU A 61 3.80 13.49 3.11
C LEU A 61 4.01 12.00 2.82
N VAL A 62 3.63 11.56 1.63
CA VAL A 62 3.79 10.17 1.18
C VAL A 62 4.37 10.17 -0.23
N SER A 63 5.66 9.87 -0.32
CA SER A 63 6.41 9.91 -1.58
C SER A 63 5.83 8.92 -2.60
N ARG A 64 6.14 9.15 -3.89
CA ARG A 64 5.76 8.21 -4.95
C ARG A 64 6.31 6.79 -4.70
N ASP A 65 7.53 6.68 -4.17
CA ASP A 65 8.15 5.39 -3.87
C ASP A 65 7.45 4.69 -2.71
N ALA A 66 7.09 5.43 -1.65
CA ALA A 66 6.31 4.89 -0.54
C ALA A 66 4.94 4.40 -1.03
N LYS A 67 4.24 5.17 -1.87
CA LYS A 67 2.97 4.72 -2.48
C LYS A 67 3.14 3.44 -3.27
N ARG A 68 4.22 3.32 -4.08
CA ARG A 68 4.51 2.11 -4.85
C ARG A 68 4.75 0.90 -3.94
N LYS A 69 5.50 1.07 -2.85
CA LYS A 69 5.71 0.02 -1.86
C LYS A 69 4.39 -0.42 -1.22
N ILE A 70 3.64 0.53 -0.68
CA ILE A 70 2.41 0.29 0.08
C ILE A 70 1.31 -0.36 -0.79
N LEU A 71 1.17 0.10 -2.04
CA LEU A 71 0.18 -0.45 -2.98
C LEU A 71 0.60 -1.77 -3.63
N TRP A 72 1.88 -2.13 -3.60
CA TRP A 72 2.38 -3.27 -4.38
C TRP A 72 3.51 -4.05 -3.73
N ASP A 73 4.72 -3.49 -3.63
CA ASP A 73 5.93 -4.27 -3.27
C ASP A 73 5.76 -4.99 -1.92
N ASN A 74 5.13 -4.30 -0.96
CA ASN A 74 4.94 -4.78 0.40
C ASN A 74 3.97 -5.96 0.46
N ALA A 75 2.88 -5.93 -0.32
CA ALA A 75 1.98 -7.07 -0.44
C ALA A 75 2.67 -8.28 -1.09
N VAL A 76 3.53 -8.04 -2.10
CA VAL A 76 4.30 -9.11 -2.74
C VAL A 76 5.26 -9.78 -1.75
N ASP A 77 5.95 -9.00 -0.90
CA ASP A 77 6.86 -9.54 0.12
C ASP A 77 6.13 -10.21 1.29
N LEU A 78 5.01 -9.64 1.76
CA LEU A 78 4.20 -10.22 2.83
C LEU A 78 3.59 -11.57 2.42
N TYR A 79 2.87 -11.59 1.30
CA TYR A 79 2.08 -12.77 0.89
C TYR A 79 2.92 -13.80 0.14
N ARG A 80 4.07 -13.43 -0.42
CA ARG A 80 5.01 -14.33 -1.12
C ARG A 80 4.32 -15.21 -2.14
N PHE A 81 3.51 -14.60 -2.99
CA PHE A 81 2.80 -15.32 -4.03
C PHE A 81 3.77 -16.13 -4.89
N PRO A 82 3.36 -17.32 -5.37
CA PRO A 82 4.16 -18.07 -6.34
C PRO A 82 4.53 -17.18 -7.54
N PRO A 83 5.72 -17.32 -8.14
CA PRO A 83 6.15 -16.47 -9.26
C PRO A 83 5.15 -16.44 -10.42
N ASP A 84 4.40 -17.51 -10.64
CA ASP A 84 3.39 -17.62 -11.70
C ASP A 84 2.11 -16.81 -11.43
N TYR A 85 1.91 -16.33 -10.21
CA TYR A 85 0.79 -15.44 -9.85
C TYR A 85 1.14 -13.97 -10.07
N LEU A 86 2.42 -13.63 -10.22
CA LEU A 86 2.85 -12.26 -10.46
C LEU A 86 2.70 -11.89 -11.95
N PRO A 87 2.28 -10.66 -12.26
CA PRO A 87 2.24 -10.21 -13.64
C PRO A 87 3.64 -10.29 -14.27
N ARG A 88 3.73 -10.95 -15.43
CA ARG A 88 4.98 -11.04 -16.21
C ARG A 88 5.20 -9.84 -17.12
N GLU A 89 4.14 -9.06 -17.32
CA GLU A 89 4.08 -7.95 -18.25
C GLU A 89 3.38 -6.79 -17.56
N PHE A 90 3.93 -5.58 -17.70
CA PHE A 90 3.20 -4.38 -17.32
C PHE A 90 2.12 -4.08 -18.37
N ARG A 91 0.89 -3.87 -17.93
CA ARG A 91 -0.23 -3.45 -18.78
C ARG A 91 -0.74 -2.11 -18.27
N ASP A 92 -0.67 -1.10 -19.12
CA ASP A 92 -1.19 0.23 -18.78
C ASP A 92 -2.72 0.18 -18.65
N ALA A 93 -3.25 0.60 -17.50
CA ALA A 93 -4.68 0.61 -17.24
C ALA A 93 -5.45 1.54 -18.19
N THR A 94 -4.80 2.59 -18.71
CA THR A 94 -5.43 3.54 -19.65
C THR A 94 -5.69 2.96 -21.03
N ALA A 95 -4.96 1.90 -21.42
CA ALA A 95 -5.16 1.22 -22.70
C ALA A 95 -6.45 0.37 -22.73
N ALA A 96 -7.05 0.07 -21.57
CA ALA A 96 -8.26 -0.75 -21.47
C ALA A 96 -9.58 0.04 -21.59
N VAL A 97 -9.55 1.38 -21.58
CA VAL A 97 -10.75 2.25 -21.60
C VAL A 97 -11.05 2.81 -23.01
N SER A 98 -10.44 2.25 -24.05
CA SER A 98 -10.61 2.68 -25.45
C SER A 98 -11.45 1.70 -26.29
N ALA A 99 -12.35 0.92 -25.68
CA ALA A 99 -13.27 0.00 -26.37
C ALA A 99 -14.73 0.29 -26.03
#